data_AF-A0A2V8SS45-F1
#
_entry.id   AF-A0A2V8SS45-F1
#
_cell.length_a   1.000
_cell.length_b   1.000
_cell.length_c   1.000
_cell.angle_alpha   90.00
_cell.angle_beta   90.00
_cell.angle_gamma   90.00
#
_symmetry.space_group_name_H-M   'P 1'
#
loop_
_entity.id
_entity.type
_entity.pdbx_description
1 polymer ?
#
loop_
_entity_poly.entity_id
_entity_poly.type
_entity_poly.pdbx_seq_one_letter_code
_entity_poly.pdbx_strand_id
1 'polypeptide(L)'
;MFCPRCAAQNADDAKFCRACGTDISLVPQAVTGQLAERLSREDDYTRGGRRRRRGKNRPPTIERAVERLFMGVAFIFVAFAVRTWAPAGNIWWFWMFIPAAGLLAEGVSTYLRLQEEKR
;
A
#
# COMPACT_ATOMS: atom_id res chain seq x y z
N MET A 1 -0.34 7.51 -37.14
CA MET A 1 -1.02 8.38 -36.14
C MET A 1 -0.70 9.87 -36.35
N PHE A 2 -1.53 10.79 -35.84
CA PHE A 2 -1.32 12.24 -35.94
C PHE A 2 -0.81 12.86 -34.63
N CYS A 3 0.11 13.81 -34.72
CA CYS A 3 0.61 14.53 -33.54
C CYS A 3 -0.41 15.58 -33.05
N PRO A 4 -0.77 15.62 -31.75
CA PRO A 4 -1.74 16.58 -31.22
C PRO A 4 -1.24 18.02 -31.21
N ARG A 5 0.07 18.25 -31.35
CA ARG A 5 0.67 19.59 -31.27
C ARG A 5 0.83 20.27 -32.63
N CYS A 6 1.23 19.52 -33.66
CA CYS A 6 1.53 20.07 -34.98
C CYS A 6 0.80 19.38 -36.14
N ALA A 7 -0.12 18.45 -35.83
CA ALA A 7 -0.90 17.67 -36.81
C ALA A 7 -0.07 16.88 -37.85
N ALA A 8 1.25 16.77 -37.68
CA ALA A 8 2.09 15.97 -38.57
C ALA A 8 1.72 14.48 -38.48
N GLN A 9 1.68 13.82 -39.63
CA GLN A 9 1.49 12.37 -39.73
C GLN A 9 2.79 11.66 -39.34
N ASN A 10 2.68 10.71 -38.41
CA ASN A 10 3.81 9.92 -37.91
C ASN A 10 3.47 8.42 -37.91
N ALA A 11 4.50 7.58 -37.87
CA ALA A 11 4.34 6.13 -37.72
C ALA A 11 3.66 5.78 -36.39
N ASP A 12 2.91 4.67 -36.34
CA ASP A 12 2.11 4.27 -35.17
C ASP A 12 2.95 3.87 -33.95
N ASP A 13 4.19 3.43 -34.17
CA ASP A 13 5.14 3.06 -33.11
C ASP A 13 6.12 4.18 -32.73
N ALA A 14 5.96 5.39 -33.29
CA ALA A 14 6.88 6.48 -33.03
C ALA A 14 6.73 7.05 -31.61
N LYS A 15 7.81 7.09 -30.83
CA LYS A 15 7.81 7.69 -29.48
C LYS A 15 7.78 9.22 -29.52
N PHE A 16 8.34 9.83 -30.56
CA PHE A 16 8.45 11.28 -30.71
C PHE A 16 8.00 11.73 -32.09
N CYS A 17 7.42 12.93 -32.17
CA CYS A 17 7.04 13.57 -33.42
C CYS A 17 8.29 14.04 -34.19
N ARG A 18 8.42 13.61 -35.45
CA ARG A 18 9.54 14.02 -36.33
C ARG A 18 9.52 15.49 -36.74
N ALA A 19 8.38 16.17 -36.64
CA ALA A 19 8.23 17.56 -37.04
C ALA A 19 8.40 18.56 -35.88
N CYS A 20 7.94 18.23 -34.67
CA CYS A 20 7.95 19.16 -33.53
C CYS A 20 8.63 18.63 -32.27
N GLY A 21 9.13 17.39 -32.27
CA GLY A 21 9.83 16.78 -31.14
C GLY A 21 8.95 16.41 -29.93
N THR A 22 7.63 16.55 -30.03
CA THR A 22 6.72 16.21 -28.91
C THR A 22 6.67 14.70 -28.69
N ASP A 23 6.68 14.28 -27.41
CA ASP A 23 6.49 12.89 -27.02
C ASP A 23 5.03 12.47 -27.30
N ILE A 24 4.86 11.45 -28.12
CA ILE A 24 3.57 10.92 -28.53
C ILE A 24 3.41 9.44 -28.16
N SER A 25 4.27 8.90 -27.30
CA SER A 25 4.27 7.50 -26.87
C SER A 25 2.95 7.06 -26.21
N LEU A 26 2.25 7.99 -25.56
CA LEU A 26 0.98 7.75 -24.84
C LEU A 26 -0.26 8.14 -25.67
N VAL A 27 -0.09 8.84 -26.79
CA VAL A 27 -1.20 9.27 -27.66
C VAL A 27 -1.96 8.08 -28.25
N PRO A 28 -1.32 7.04 -28.84
CA PRO A 28 -2.07 5.91 -29.37
C PRO A 28 -2.82 5.14 -28.27
N GLN A 29 -2.25 5.07 -27.07
CA GLN A 29 -2.88 4.41 -25.91
C GLN A 29 -4.06 5.21 -25.33
N ALA A 30 -4.02 6.54 -25.44
CA ALA A 30 -5.11 7.42 -25.03
C ALA A 30 -6.32 7.31 -25.98
N VAL A 31 -6.08 7.21 -27.29
CA VAL A 31 -7.14 7.08 -28.30
C VAL A 31 -7.81 5.70 -28.27
N THR A 32 -7.06 4.64 -27.96
CA THR A 32 -7.60 3.26 -27.87
C THR A 32 -8.32 2.96 -26.55
N GLY A 33 -8.42 3.93 -25.62
CA GLY A 33 -9.03 3.74 -24.29
C GLY A 33 -8.21 2.88 -23.32
N GLN A 34 -7.06 2.34 -23.75
CA GLN A 34 -6.19 1.49 -22.94
C GLN A 34 -5.48 2.26 -21.82
N LEU A 35 -5.32 3.58 -21.97
CA LEU A 35 -4.71 4.44 -20.96
C LEU A 35 -5.57 4.53 -19.68
N ALA A 36 -6.90 4.59 -19.81
CA ALA A 36 -7.80 4.67 -18.66
C ALA A 36 -7.71 3.41 -17.79
N GLU A 37 -7.62 2.23 -18.41
CA GLU A 37 -7.46 0.95 -17.71
C GLU A 37 -6.11 0.86 -16.97
N ARG A 38 -5.02 1.30 -17.62
CA ARG A 38 -3.69 1.33 -16.97
C ARG A 38 -3.64 2.28 -15.78
N LEU A 39 -4.17 3.50 -15.93
CA LEU A 39 -4.24 4.48 -14.84
C LEU A 39 -5.10 3.98 -13.67
N SER A 40 -6.23 3.31 -13.97
CA SER A 40 -7.10 2.72 -12.94
C SER A 40 -6.40 1.64 -12.11
N ARG A 41 -5.54 0.84 -12.75
CA ARG A 41 -4.77 -0.23 -12.11
C ARG A 41 -3.62 0.29 -11.25
N GLU A 42 -2.95 1.35 -11.72
CA GLU A 42 -1.91 2.08 -10.96
C GLU A 42 -2.51 2.75 -9.71
N ASP A 43 -3.69 3.36 -9.86
CA ASP A 43 -4.45 3.96 -8.76
C ASP A 43 -4.84 2.93 -7.70
N ASP A 44 -5.21 1.70 -8.06
CA ASP A 44 -5.62 0.69 -7.08
C ASP A 44 -4.44 0.21 -6.21
N TYR A 45 -3.24 0.10 -6.79
CA TYR A 45 -2.01 -0.18 -6.02
C TYR A 45 -1.71 0.91 -4.99
N THR A 46 -1.85 2.20 -5.37
CA THR A 46 -1.63 3.32 -4.43
C THR A 46 -2.79 3.52 -3.44
N ARG A 47 -4.02 3.13 -3.82
CA ARG A 47 -5.22 3.23 -2.98
C ARG A 47 -5.33 2.13 -1.93
N GLY A 48 -4.72 0.95 -2.16
CA GLY A 48 -4.55 -0.09 -1.15
C GLY A 48 -3.81 0.39 0.10
N GLY A 49 -2.78 1.22 -0.07
CA GLY A 49 -2.05 1.85 1.03
C GLY A 49 -2.85 2.95 1.75
N ARG A 50 -3.66 3.73 1.02
CA ARG A 50 -4.47 4.83 1.59
C ARG A 50 -5.79 4.38 2.22
N ARG A 51 -6.40 3.27 1.79
CA ARG A 51 -7.60 2.70 2.44
C ARG A 51 -7.32 2.24 3.88
N ARG A 52 -6.10 1.78 4.20
CA ARG A 52 -5.69 1.56 5.60
C ARG A 52 -5.72 2.85 6.43
N ARG A 53 -5.37 4.00 5.85
CA ARG A 53 -5.43 5.33 6.51
C ARG A 53 -6.85 5.92 6.59
N ARG A 54 -7.73 5.67 5.62
CA ARG A 54 -9.12 6.20 5.58
C ARG A 54 -10.13 5.33 6.35
N GLY A 55 -9.66 4.35 7.12
CA GLY A 55 -10.44 3.75 8.21
C GLY A 55 -10.45 4.60 9.49
N LYS A 56 -9.72 5.72 9.51
CA LYS A 56 -9.50 6.59 10.68
C LYS A 56 -10.67 7.54 11.03
N ASN A 57 -11.81 7.47 10.33
CA ASN A 57 -13.00 8.28 10.65
C ASN A 57 -14.21 7.43 11.06
N ARG A 58 -14.01 6.15 11.42
CA ARG A 58 -15.06 5.39 12.13
C ARG A 58 -14.87 5.62 13.63
N PRO A 59 -15.94 5.88 14.40
CA PRO A 59 -15.81 6.04 15.84
C PRO A 59 -15.07 4.81 16.40
N PRO A 60 -13.98 5.00 17.17
CA PRO A 60 -13.19 3.90 17.70
C PRO A 60 -14.03 3.17 18.76
N THR A 61 -14.69 2.08 18.37
CA THR A 61 -15.38 1.19 19.31
C THR A 61 -14.35 0.29 20.00
N ILE A 62 -14.49 0.14 21.31
CA ILE A 62 -13.59 -0.61 22.21
C ILE A 62 -13.40 -2.06 21.75
N GLU A 63 -14.42 -2.61 21.09
CA GLU A 63 -14.45 -3.94 20.49
C GLU A 63 -13.27 -4.19 19.54
N ARG A 64 -12.94 -3.22 18.68
CA ARG A 64 -11.84 -3.36 17.71
C ARG A 64 -10.45 -3.24 18.34
N ALA A 65 -10.34 -2.54 19.47
CA ALA A 65 -9.09 -2.47 20.22
C ALA A 65 -8.82 -3.82 20.91
N VAL A 66 -9.86 -4.40 21.51
CA VAL A 66 -9.81 -5.71 22.18
C VAL A 66 -9.47 -6.82 21.20
N GLU A 67 -10.12 -6.85 20.02
CA GLU A 67 -9.87 -7.85 18.98
C GLU A 67 -8.41 -7.86 18.50
N ARG A 68 -7.79 -6.68 18.35
CA ARG A 68 -6.38 -6.55 17.97
C ARG A 68 -5.41 -6.96 19.07
N LEU A 69 -5.78 -6.72 20.33
CA LEU A 69 -4.98 -7.11 21.50
C LEU A 69 -4.96 -8.63 21.66
N PHE A 70 -6.11 -9.29 21.45
CA PHE A 70 -6.20 -10.75 21.46
C PHE A 70 -5.41 -11.40 20.33
N MET A 71 -5.44 -10.85 19.11
CA MET A 71 -4.61 -11.37 18.01
C MET A 71 -3.11 -11.25 18.32
N GLY A 72 -2.66 -10.16 18.94
CA GLY A 72 -1.26 -10.00 19.37
C GLY A 72 -0.84 -11.03 20.43
N VAL A 73 -1.69 -11.23 21.45
CA VAL A 73 -1.46 -12.24 22.50
C VAL A 73 -1.43 -13.65 21.92
N ALA A 74 -2.33 -13.98 20.98
CA ALA A 74 -2.34 -15.27 20.30
C ALA A 74 -1.03 -15.54 19.54
N PHE A 75 -0.48 -14.55 18.85
CA PHE A 75 0.82 -14.68 18.18
C PHE A 75 1.99 -14.87 19.16
N ILE A 76 1.95 -14.24 20.34
CA ILE A 76 2.94 -14.45 21.41
C ILE A 76 2.88 -15.90 21.92
N PHE A 77 1.66 -16.42 22.15
CA PHE A 77 1.47 -17.82 22.56
C PHE A 77 1.92 -18.81 21.48
N VAL A 78 1.62 -18.55 20.21
CA VAL A 78 2.09 -19.38 19.09
C VAL A 78 3.62 -19.33 18.99
N ALA A 79 4.25 -18.17 19.16
CA ALA A 79 5.71 -18.03 19.15
C ALA A 79 6.36 -18.78 20.33
N PHE A 80 5.74 -18.76 21.52
CA PHE A 80 6.19 -19.51 22.70
C PHE A 80 6.02 -21.02 22.48
N ALA A 81 4.90 -21.46 21.94
CA ALA A 81 4.64 -22.87 21.61
C ALA A 81 5.66 -23.40 20.60
N VAL A 82 5.91 -22.65 19.51
CA VAL A 82 6.93 -22.99 18.50
C VAL A 82 8.34 -23.06 19.12
N ARG A 83 8.69 -22.15 20.04
CA ARG A 83 9.96 -22.19 20.79
C ARG A 83 10.12 -23.45 21.63
N THR A 84 9.04 -23.90 22.28
CA THR A 84 9.10 -25.05 23.19
C THR A 84 9.04 -26.41 22.51
N TRP A 85 8.40 -26.52 21.34
CA TRP A 85 8.10 -27.80 20.69
C TRP A 85 8.81 -28.04 19.34
N ALA A 86 9.41 -27.03 18.71
CA ALA A 86 10.09 -27.20 17.41
C ALA A 86 11.63 -27.30 17.57
N PRO A 87 12.24 -28.50 17.43
CA PRO A 87 13.69 -28.72 17.63
C PRO A 87 14.59 -28.06 16.56
N ALA A 88 14.02 -27.48 15.49
CA ALA A 88 14.73 -26.72 14.45
C ALA A 88 14.47 -25.19 14.51
N GLY A 89 13.78 -24.70 15.56
CA GLY A 89 13.24 -23.33 15.63
C GLY A 89 14.13 -22.24 16.25
N ASN A 90 15.39 -22.52 16.56
CA ASN A 90 16.24 -21.56 17.30
C ASN A 90 16.70 -20.34 16.47
N ILE A 91 16.63 -20.41 15.13
CA ILE A 91 17.16 -19.37 14.22
C ILE A 91 16.06 -18.53 13.54
N TRP A 92 14.77 -18.89 13.65
CA TRP A 92 13.70 -18.19 12.92
C TRP A 92 12.66 -17.50 13.81
N TRP A 93 12.84 -17.53 15.12
CA TRP A 93 11.94 -16.90 16.10
C TRP A 93 11.97 -15.36 16.04
N PHE A 94 13.12 -14.75 15.78
CA PHE A 94 13.26 -13.29 15.81
C PHE A 94 12.62 -12.58 14.60
N TRP A 95 12.42 -13.28 13.48
CA TRP A 95 11.70 -12.73 12.31
C TRP A 95 10.22 -12.47 12.59
N MET A 96 9.61 -13.21 13.54
CA MET A 96 8.23 -12.96 13.99
C MET A 96 8.11 -11.73 14.92
N PHE A 97 9.23 -11.19 15.41
CA PHE A 97 9.25 -9.98 16.25
C PHE A 97 9.08 -8.69 15.44
N ILE A 98 9.48 -8.69 14.17
CA ILE A 98 9.40 -7.55 13.26
C ILE A 98 7.94 -7.09 13.05
N PRO A 99 6.98 -7.96 12.68
CA PRO A 99 5.58 -7.55 12.57
C PRO A 99 4.96 -7.19 13.93
N ALA A 100 5.38 -7.84 15.02
CA ALA A 100 4.89 -7.56 16.38
C ALA A 100 5.30 -6.17 16.87
N ALA A 101 6.56 -5.77 16.66
CA ALA A 101 7.06 -4.45 17.00
C ALA A 101 6.35 -3.35 16.21
N GLY A 102 6.04 -3.59 14.93
CA GLY A 102 5.27 -2.66 14.10
C GLY A 102 3.86 -2.41 14.65
N LEU A 103 3.15 -3.47 15.04
CA LEU A 103 1.82 -3.37 15.64
C LEU A 103 1.83 -2.67 17.01
N LEU A 104 2.86 -2.93 17.83
CA LEU A 104 3.05 -2.26 19.13
C LEU A 104 3.34 -0.77 18.96
N ALA A 105 4.20 -0.38 18.01
CA ALA A 105 4.51 1.02 17.73
C ALA A 105 3.27 1.82 17.28
N GLU A 106 2.40 1.21 16.45
CA GLU A 106 1.13 1.83 16.06
C GLU A 106 0.22 2.07 17.27
N GLY A 107 0.10 1.07 18.16
CA GLY A 107 -0.70 1.17 19.39
C GLY A 107 -0.21 2.27 20.35
N VAL A 108 1.09 2.34 20.60
CA VAL A 108 1.68 3.38 21.48
C VAL A 108 1.51 4.77 20.87
N SER A 109 1.68 4.92 19.56
CA SER A 109 1.50 6.21 18.88
C SER A 109 0.06 6.73 18.93
N THR A 110 -0.93 5.83 19.01
CA THR A 110 -2.34 6.23 19.17
C THR A 110 -2.63 6.63 20.61
N TYR A 111 -2.04 5.95 21.59
CA TYR A 111 -2.17 6.30 23.00
C TYR A 111 -1.58 7.68 23.34
N LEU A 112 -0.38 7.98 22.83
CA LEU A 112 0.27 9.27 23.07
C LEU A 112 -0.51 10.44 22.47
N ARG A 113 -1.08 10.27 21.26
CA ARG A 113 -1.92 11.31 20.63
C ARG A 113 -3.21 11.58 21.40
N LEU A 114 -3.81 10.55 22.01
CA LEU A 114 -4.99 10.72 22.86
C LEU A 114 -4.66 11.41 24.18
N GLN A 115 -3.44 11.26 24.69
CA GLN A 115 -2.97 12.01 25.84
C GLN A 115 -2.70 13.48 25.51
N GLU A 116 -2.12 13.77 24.34
CA GLU A 116 -1.93 15.15 23.86
C GLU A 116 -3.25 15.90 23.68
N GLU A 117 -4.30 15.23 23.22
CA GLU A 117 -5.63 15.85 23.03
C GLU A 117 -6.36 16.13 24.36
N LYS A 118 -5.94 15.48 25.46
CA LYS A 118 -6.52 15.67 26.80
C LYS A 118 -5.77 16.68 27.68
N ARG A 119 -4.59 17.13 27.26
CA ARG A 119 -3.75 18.09 28.00
C ARG A 119 -3.94 19.50 27.48
#